data_AF-A0A1B2ZAU8-F1
#
_entry.id   AF-A0A1B2ZAU8-F1
#
_cell.length_a   1.000
_cell.length_b   1.000
_cell.length_c   1.000
_cell.angle_alpha   90.00
_cell.angle_beta   90.00
_cell.angle_gamma   90.00
#
_symmetry.space_group_name_H-M   'P 1'
#
loop_
_entity.id
_entity.type
_entity.pdbx_description
1 polymer ?
#
loop_
_entity_poly.entity_id
_entity_poly.type
_entity_poly.pdbx_seq_one_letter_code
_entity_poly.pdbx_strand_id
1 'polypeptide(L)' 'LILELNYDSKVILCSKVTLNPKKPITILSPKKGKPVSQSKYDQIVEKKIKEMSFQQDGKGNSILIEIESID' A
#
# COMPACT_ATOMS: atom_id res chain seq x y z
N LEU A 1 2.46 21.31 -9.89
CA LEU A 1 3.38 20.20 -10.19
C LEU A 1 4.26 19.98 -8.97
N ILE A 2 4.36 18.77 -8.44
CA ILE A 2 5.20 18.47 -7.27
C ILE A 2 6.46 17.79 -7.81
N LEU A 3 7.61 18.46 -7.68
CA LEU A 3 8.91 17.97 -8.17
C LEU A 3 9.77 17.35 -7.08
N GLU A 4 9.42 17.60 -5.83
CA GLU A 4 10.10 17.09 -4.64
C GLU A 4 9.05 16.79 -3.58
N LEU A 5 9.23 15.68 -2.87
CA LEU A 5 8.42 15.32 -1.72
C LEU A 5 9.32 14.86 -0.57
N ASN A 6 9.09 15.43 0.61
CA ASN A 6 9.81 15.09 1.83
C ASN A 6 8.89 14.29 2.77
N TYR A 7 9.35 13.14 3.24
CA TYR A 7 8.63 12.28 4.17
C TYR A 7 9.59 11.70 5.23
N ASP A 8 9.42 12.12 6.48
CA ASP A 8 10.34 11.83 7.60
C ASP A 8 11.78 12.22 7.21
N SER A 9 12.69 11.25 7.12
CA SER A 9 14.08 11.46 6.68
C SER A 9 14.31 11.18 5.18
N LYS A 10 13.27 10.96 4.39
CA LYS A 10 13.36 10.56 2.98
C LYS A 10 12.95 11.68 2.05
N VAL A 11 13.77 11.90 1.01
CA VAL A 11 13.51 12.85 -0.07
C VAL A 11 13.24 12.07 -1.36
N ILE A 12 12.12 12.34 -2.00
CA ILE A 12 11.74 11.77 -3.29
C ILE A 12 11.78 12.90 -4.33
N LEU A 13 12.72 12.80 -5.29
CA LEU A 13 12.93 13.81 -6.34
C LEU A 13 12.40 13.32 -7.70
N CYS A 14 11.74 14.20 -8.45
CA CYS A 14 11.32 13.94 -9.82
C CYS A 14 12.54 13.87 -10.75
N SER A 15 12.74 12.71 -11.38
CA SER A 15 13.89 12.47 -12.25
C SER A 15 13.68 12.94 -13.70
N LYS A 16 12.44 12.96 -14.18
CA LYS A 16 12.12 13.33 -15.57
C LYS A 16 10.68 13.76 -15.71
N VAL A 17 10.47 14.88 -16.39
CA VAL A 17 9.15 15.33 -16.87
C VAL A 17 9.13 15.23 -18.38
N THR A 18 8.13 14.57 -18.95
CA THR A 18 7.92 14.51 -20.40
C THR A 18 6.65 15.28 -20.75
N LEU A 19 6.79 16.38 -21.51
CA LEU A 19 5.68 17.19 -22.00
C LEU A 19 5.37 16.82 -23.45
N ASN A 20 4.09 16.77 -23.80
CA ASN A 20 3.60 16.53 -25.16
C ASN A 20 4.26 15.31 -25.85
N PRO A 21 4.10 14.09 -25.29
CA PRO A 21 4.74 12.91 -25.84
C PRO A 21 4.25 12.66 -27.29
N LYS A 22 5.18 12.41 -28.21
CA LYS A 22 4.87 12.09 -29.62
C LYS A 22 4.05 10.81 -29.78
N LYS A 23 4.14 9.90 -28.80
CA LYS A 23 3.34 8.67 -28.74
C LYS A 23 2.31 8.80 -27.64
N PRO A 24 1.04 8.43 -27.89
CA PRO A 24 0.01 8.44 -26.86
C PRO A 24 0.38 7.48 -25.74
N ILE A 25 0.24 7.92 -24.49
CA ILE A 25 0.48 7.11 -23.30
C ILE A 25 -0.86 6.53 -22.88
N THR A 26 -1.01 5.21 -22.97
CA THR A 26 -2.20 4.52 -22.45
C THR A 26 -2.08 4.42 -20.93
N ILE A 27 -2.89 5.19 -20.20
CA ILE A 27 -2.99 5.08 -18.74
C ILE A 27 -3.94 3.92 -18.44
N LEU A 28 -3.37 2.77 -18.04
CA LEU A 28 -4.17 1.65 -17.56
C LEU A 28 -4.60 1.91 -16.12
N SER A 29 -5.90 2.04 -15.91
CA SER A 29 -6.44 2.06 -14.56
C SER A 29 -6.09 0.75 -13.84
N PRO A 30 -5.70 0.78 -12.56
CA PRO A 30 -5.50 -0.45 -11.80
C PRO A 30 -6.76 -1.30 -11.89
N LYS A 31 -6.59 -2.57 -12.28
CA LYS A 31 -7.70 -3.52 -12.29
C LYS A 31 -8.11 -3.78 -10.84
N LYS A 32 -9.40 -4.05 -10.63
CA LYS A 32 -9.87 -4.59 -9.34
C LYS A 32 -9.01 -5.81 -8.97
N GLY A 33 -8.84 -6.03 -7.66
CA GLY A 33 -8.12 -7.18 -7.15
C GLY A 33 -8.67 -8.50 -7.71
N LYS A 34 -7.85 -9.54 -7.68
CA LYS A 34 -8.30 -10.89 -8.06
C LYS A 34 -9.40 -11.33 -7.10
N PRO A 35 -10.51 -11.94 -7.58
CA PRO A 35 -11.46 -12.57 -6.68
C PRO A 35 -10.74 -13.68 -5.90
N VAL A 36 -11.03 -13.76 -4.60
CA VAL A 36 -10.48 -14.77 -3.70
C VAL A 36 -11.62 -15.48 -3.00
N SER A 37 -11.42 -16.76 -2.65
CA SER A 37 -12.33 -17.50 -1.78
C SER A 37 -12.23 -16.99 -0.34
N GLN A 38 -13.22 -17.32 0.50
CA GLN A 38 -13.23 -16.95 1.92
C GLN A 38 -11.97 -17.45 2.65
N SER A 39 -11.64 -18.74 2.52
CA SER A 39 -10.42 -19.31 3.11
C SER A 39 -9.13 -18.58 2.71
N LYS A 40 -9.05 -18.11 1.46
CA LYS A 40 -7.88 -17.35 0.99
C LYS A 40 -7.90 -15.91 1.51
N TYR A 41 -9.07 -15.30 1.68
CA TYR A 41 -9.21 -14.02 2.34
C TYR A 41 -8.74 -14.08 3.79
N ASP A 42 -9.17 -15.09 4.55
CA ASP A 42 -8.78 -15.27 5.95
C ASP A 42 -7.26 -15.40 6.10
N GLN A 43 -6.61 -16.18 5.23
CA GLN A 43 -5.14 -16.30 5.18
C GLN A 43 -4.45 -14.97 4.84
N ILE A 44 -5.02 -14.16 3.94
CA ILE A 44 -4.47 -12.84 3.60
C ILE A 44 -4.56 -11.91 4.80
N VAL A 45 -5.69 -11.92 5.51
CA VAL A 45 -5.92 -11.10 6.70
C VAL A 45 -4.97 -11.49 7.82
N GLU A 46 -4.87 -12.78 8.14
CA GLU A 46 -3.96 -13.28 9.18
C GLU A 46 -2.50 -12.89 8.88
N LYS A 47 -2.06 -13.09 7.63
CA LYS A 47 -0.72 -12.68 7.20
C LYS A 47 -0.53 -11.16 7.33
N LYS A 48 -1.54 -10.36 6.96
CA LYS A 48 -1.43 -8.90 7.00
C LYS A 48 -1.35 -8.37 8.42
N ILE A 49 -2.10 -8.97 9.34
CA ILE A 49 -2.02 -8.64 10.78
C ILE A 49 -0.63 -8.96 11.32
N LYS A 50 -0.07 -10.12 10.97
CA LYS A 50 1.29 -10.49 11.38
C LYS A 50 2.38 -9.57 10.82
N GLU A 51 2.22 -9.09 9.59
CA GLU A 51 3.11 -8.08 9.00
C GLU A 51 2.99 -6.73 9.74
N MET A 52 1.79 -6.33 10.13
CA MET A 52 1.57 -5.09 10.90
C MET A 52 2.13 -5.18 12.32
N SER A 53 1.99 -6.33 12.99
CA SER A 53 2.55 -6.53 14.33
C SER A 53 4.07 -6.56 14.31
N PHE A 54 4.71 -7.17 13.31
CA PHE A 54 6.17 -7.13 13.16
C PHE A 54 6.71 -5.72 12.88
N GLN A 55 5.93 -4.87 12.20
CA GLN A 55 6.30 -3.47 12.00
C GLN A 55 6.18 -2.61 13.28
N GLN A 56 5.51 -3.12 14.32
CA GLN A 56 5.22 -2.40 15.56
C GLN A 56 6.41 -2.36 16.54
N ASP A 57 7.36 -3.29 16.43
CA ASP A 57 8.54 -3.36 17.30
C ASP A 57 9.52 -2.16 17.15
N GLY A 58 9.25 -1.24 16.21
CA GLY A 58 10.11 -0.08 15.94
C GLY A 58 9.63 1.30 16.45
N LYS A 59 8.34 1.51 16.74
CA LYS A 59 7.82 2.82 17.20
C LYS A 59 6.56 2.61 18.06
N GLY A 60 6.66 2.95 19.34
CA GLY A 60 5.69 2.70 20.42
C GLY A 60 4.30 3.33 20.29
N ASN A 61 3.53 2.94 19.29
CA ASN A 61 2.08 3.13 19.25
C ASN A 61 1.41 1.75 19.24
N SER A 62 0.78 1.38 20.36
CA SER A 62 -0.02 0.16 20.48
C SER A 62 -1.33 0.32 19.72
N ILE A 63 -1.48 -0.41 18.60
CA ILE A 63 -2.79 -0.59 17.95
C ILE A 63 -3.38 -1.88 18.52
N LEU A 64 -4.44 -1.76 19.32
CA LEU A 64 -5.29 -2.89 19.70
C LEU A 64 -6.24 -3.17 18.54
N ILE A 65 -6.08 -4.31 17.88
CA ILE A 65 -7.03 -4.80 16.86
C ILE A 65 -7.81 -5.94 17.51
N GLU A 66 -8.99 -5.64 18.04
CA GLU A 66 -9.98 -6.64 18.44
C GLU A 66 -10.75 -7.08 17.18
N ILE A 67 -10.72 -8.38 16.89
CA ILE A 67 -11.54 -8.98 15.84
C ILE A 67 -12.54 -9.87 16.56
N GLU A 68 -13.80 -9.45 16.63
CA GLU A 68 -14.91 -10.36 16.88
C GLU A 68 -15.11 -11.19 15.61
N SER A 69 -14.76 -12.47 15.69
CA SER A 69 -15.26 -13.47 14.76
C SER A 69 -16.75 -13.65 15.02
N ILE A 70 -17.59 -13.12 14.13
CA ILE A 70 -18.99 -13.55 14.05
C ILE A 70 -18.96 -14.91 13.35
N ASP A 71 -19.19 -15.96 14.13
CA ASP A 71 -19.43 -17.33 13.64
C ASP A 71 -20.64 -17.39 12.70
#